data_AF-A0A941LMJ6-F1
#
_entry.id   AF-A0A941LMJ6-F1
#
_cell.length_a   1.000
_cell.length_b   1.000
_cell.length_c   1.000
_cell.angle_alpha   90.00
_cell.angle_beta   90.00
_cell.angle_gamma   90.00
#
_symmetry.space_group_name_H-M   'P 1'
#
loop_
_entity.id
_entity.type
_entity.pdbx_description
1 polymer ?
#
loop_
_entity_poly.entity_id
_entity_poly.type
_entity_poly.pdbx_seq_one_letter_code
_entity_poly.pdbx_strand_id
1 'polypeptide(L)'
;MSRMNGVVVAVAVCGLLAGGGAGLVFAGEGGHVKEVIKHAKEGIAHEKEAIKHLEEAIQVSDNVHAKEALEHAKESMKHAEESLAHAEEAQHHPAKKK
;
A
#
# COMPACT_ATOMS: atom_id res chain seq x y z
N MET A 1 2.78 -51.63 -1.30
CA MET A 1 3.33 -50.26 -1.18
C MET A 1 2.46 -49.15 -1.79
N SER A 2 1.39 -49.41 -2.55
CA SER A 2 0.58 -48.32 -3.15
C SER A 2 -0.57 -47.79 -2.25
N ARG A 3 -1.05 -48.57 -1.28
CA ARG A 3 -2.22 -48.19 -0.43
C ARG A 3 -1.85 -47.36 0.81
N MET A 4 -0.64 -47.48 1.34
CA MET A 4 -0.15 -46.66 2.46
C MET A 4 0.09 -45.20 2.03
N ASN A 5 0.60 -44.98 0.83
CA ASN A 5 0.90 -43.64 0.33
C ASN A 5 -0.38 -42.80 0.13
N GLY A 6 -1.49 -43.43 -0.31
CA GLY A 6 -2.78 -42.74 -0.45
C GLY A 6 -3.39 -42.31 0.90
N VAL A 7 -3.23 -43.13 1.95
CA VAL A 7 -3.75 -42.82 3.30
C VAL A 7 -2.92 -41.72 3.96
N VAL A 8 -1.60 -41.73 3.80
CA VAL A 8 -0.72 -40.69 4.35
C VAL A 8 -0.96 -39.33 3.67
N VAL A 9 -1.20 -39.32 2.36
CA VAL A 9 -1.54 -38.09 1.63
C VAL A 9 -2.93 -37.57 2.02
N ALA A 10 -3.92 -38.44 2.21
CA ALA A 10 -5.26 -38.02 2.65
C ALA A 10 -5.27 -37.44 4.07
N VAL A 11 -4.48 -38.00 5.00
CA VAL A 11 -4.35 -37.49 6.38
C VAL A 11 -3.58 -36.17 6.41
N ALA A 12 -2.57 -35.98 5.56
CA ALA A 12 -1.83 -34.71 5.46
C ALA A 12 -2.69 -33.57 4.91
N VAL A 13 -3.60 -33.87 3.96
CA VAL A 13 -4.51 -32.86 3.39
C VAL A 13 -5.65 -32.50 4.37
N CYS A 14 -6.15 -33.45 5.16
CA CYS A 14 -7.16 -33.17 6.19
C CYS A 14 -6.57 -32.56 7.47
N GLY A 15 -5.33 -32.89 7.84
CA GLY A 15 -4.62 -32.27 8.96
C GLY A 15 -4.39 -30.76 8.76
N LEU A 16 -4.26 -30.33 7.50
CA LEU A 16 -4.21 -28.92 7.13
C LEU A 16 -5.55 -28.18 7.30
N LEU A 17 -6.68 -28.91 7.29
CA LEU A 17 -8.01 -28.34 7.48
C LEU A 17 -8.48 -28.37 8.94
N ALA A 18 -7.96 -29.28 9.76
CA ALA A 18 -8.33 -29.41 11.17
C ALA A 18 -7.40 -28.64 12.14
N GLY A 19 -6.24 -28.15 11.67
CA GLY A 19 -5.32 -27.30 12.44
C GLY A 19 -5.66 -25.80 12.43
N GLY A 20 -6.84 -25.40 11.92
CA GLY A 20 -7.25 -24.01 11.73
C GLY A 20 -7.69 -23.26 13.00
N GLY A 21 -7.09 -23.56 14.17
CA GLY A 21 -7.41 -22.93 15.45
C GLY A 21 -6.54 -21.70 15.80
N ALA A 22 -5.44 -21.47 15.08
CA ALA A 22 -4.58 -20.32 15.30
C ALA A 22 -4.02 -19.83 13.96
N GLY A 23 -4.46 -18.65 13.51
CA GLY A 23 -3.68 -17.89 12.54
C GLY A 23 -4.40 -17.34 11.30
N LEU A 24 -5.72 -17.48 11.14
CA LEU A 24 -6.44 -16.59 10.23
C LEU A 24 -6.71 -15.26 10.94
N VAL A 25 -5.64 -14.54 11.28
CA VAL A 25 -5.70 -13.09 11.47
C VAL A 25 -5.91 -12.51 10.08
N PHE A 26 -7.13 -12.66 9.56
CA PHE A 26 -7.60 -11.73 8.54
C PHE A 26 -7.57 -10.37 9.23
N ALA A 27 -6.64 -9.51 8.82
CA ALA A 27 -6.64 -8.13 9.23
C ALA A 27 -8.06 -7.60 9.04
N GLY A 28 -8.70 -7.18 10.13
CA GLY A 28 -10.12 -6.86 10.15
C GLY A 28 -10.50 -5.90 9.04
N GLU A 29 -11.72 -6.05 8.52
CA GLU A 29 -12.30 -5.20 7.47
C GLU A 29 -11.95 -3.72 7.70
N GLY A 30 -11.03 -3.17 6.90
CA GLY A 30 -10.60 -1.76 6.95
C GLY A 30 -9.28 -1.45 7.67
N GLY A 31 -8.62 -2.42 8.32
CA GLY A 31 -7.32 -2.22 8.98
C GLY A 31 -6.22 -1.78 8.02
N HIS A 32 -6.12 -2.44 6.86
CA HIS A 32 -5.15 -2.08 5.83
C HIS A 32 -5.43 -0.70 5.20
N VAL A 33 -6.69 -0.31 5.05
CA VAL A 33 -7.04 1.02 4.49
C VAL A 33 -6.60 2.15 5.41
N LYS A 34 -6.76 1.98 6.74
CA LYS A 34 -6.28 2.96 7.73
C LYS A 34 -4.76 3.16 7.68
N GLU A 35 -4.01 2.07 7.59
CA GLU A 35 -2.54 2.13 7.45
C GLU A 35 -2.12 2.75 6.12
N VAL A 36 -2.81 2.44 5.02
CA VAL A 36 -2.56 3.07 3.71
C VAL A 36 -2.78 4.59 3.78
N ILE A 37 -3.89 5.05 4.37
CA ILE A 37 -4.18 6.48 4.56
C ILE A 37 -3.09 7.15 5.41
N LYS A 38 -2.66 6.49 6.49
CA LYS A 38 -1.61 7.01 7.38
C LYS A 38 -0.29 7.18 6.61
N HIS A 39 0.19 6.13 5.96
CA HIS A 39 1.46 6.20 5.21
C HIS A 39 1.37 7.12 3.99
N ALA A 40 0.20 7.25 3.35
CA ALA A 40 0.01 8.22 2.28
C ALA A 40 0.15 9.66 2.79
N LYS A 41 -0.39 9.97 3.98
CA LYS A 41 -0.23 11.29 4.63
C LYS A 41 1.23 11.58 4.99
N GLU A 42 1.94 10.59 5.52
CA GLU A 42 3.39 10.70 5.80
C GLU A 42 4.19 10.92 4.50
N GLY A 43 3.90 10.14 3.45
CA GLY A 43 4.54 10.29 2.13
C GLY A 43 4.33 11.67 1.53
N ILE A 44 3.12 12.21 1.56
CA ILE A 44 2.81 13.56 1.08
C ILE A 44 3.57 14.63 1.88
N ALA A 45 3.71 14.47 3.19
CA ALA A 45 4.49 15.41 4.01
C ALA A 45 5.97 15.42 3.59
N HIS A 46 6.55 14.23 3.38
CA HIS A 46 7.93 14.09 2.92
C HIS A 46 8.13 14.66 1.51
N GLU A 47 7.17 14.44 0.60
CA GLU A 47 7.23 14.99 -0.76
C GLU A 47 7.16 16.52 -0.76
N LYS A 48 6.32 17.12 0.10
CA LYS A 48 6.28 18.58 0.29
C LYS A 48 7.61 19.14 0.78
N GLU A 49 8.28 18.47 1.71
CA GLU A 49 9.63 18.86 2.16
C GLU A 49 10.67 18.71 1.04
N ALA A 50 10.62 17.63 0.27
CA ALA A 50 11.52 17.41 -0.87
C ALA A 50 11.34 18.48 -1.95
N ILE A 51 10.09 18.83 -2.29
CA ILE A 51 9.77 19.92 -3.22
C ILE A 51 10.35 21.24 -2.72
N LYS A 52 10.18 21.56 -1.44
CA LYS A 52 10.75 22.78 -0.85
C LYS A 52 12.27 22.85 -0.99
N HIS A 53 12.97 21.76 -0.67
CA HIS A 53 14.43 21.71 -0.84
C HIS A 53 14.86 21.81 -2.29
N LEU A 54 14.09 21.22 -3.21
CA LEU A 54 14.34 21.36 -4.63
C LEU A 54 14.14 22.81 -5.09
N GLU A 55 13.08 23.49 -4.64
CA GLU A 55 12.83 24.91 -4.89
C GLU A 55 13.99 25.79 -4.39
N GLU A 56 14.46 25.57 -3.16
CA GLU A 56 15.62 26.27 -2.59
C GLU A 56 16.89 26.01 -3.41
N ALA A 57 17.13 24.78 -3.85
CA ALA A 57 18.30 24.42 -4.65
C ALA A 57 18.31 25.04 -6.05
N ILE A 58 17.14 25.21 -6.67
CA ILE A 58 17.05 25.78 -8.03
C ILE A 58 17.05 27.31 -8.08
N GLN A 59 16.84 28.01 -6.95
CA GLN A 59 16.83 29.48 -6.91
C GLN A 59 18.11 30.11 -7.47
N VAL A 60 19.24 29.40 -7.38
CA VAL A 60 20.55 29.84 -7.85
C VAL A 60 21.02 29.08 -9.11
N SER A 61 20.13 28.33 -9.75
CA SER A 61 20.46 27.43 -10.86
C SER A 61 19.59 27.68 -12.10
N ASP A 62 20.24 27.82 -13.25
CA ASP A 62 19.58 27.86 -14.57
C ASP A 62 19.45 26.47 -15.21
N ASN A 63 19.69 25.39 -14.45
CA ASN A 63 19.58 24.04 -14.97
C ASN A 63 18.12 23.70 -15.31
N VAL A 64 17.84 23.57 -16.61
CA VAL A 64 16.50 23.24 -17.14
C VAL A 64 15.97 21.94 -16.58
N HIS A 65 16.80 20.91 -16.46
CA HIS A 65 16.38 19.61 -15.92
C HIS A 65 15.98 19.69 -14.45
N ALA A 66 16.55 20.63 -13.68
CA ALA A 66 16.18 20.82 -12.29
C ALA A 66 14.79 21.47 -12.16
N LYS A 67 14.44 22.37 -13.09
CA LYS A 67 13.08 22.95 -13.19
C LYS A 67 12.07 21.89 -13.64
N GLU A 68 12.42 21.04 -14.61
CA GLU A 68 11.58 19.90 -15.03
C GLU A 68 11.38 18.89 -13.89
N ALA A 69 12.43 18.57 -13.12
CA ALA A 69 12.31 17.72 -11.95
C ALA A 69 11.35 18.29 -10.90
N LEU A 70 11.33 19.62 -10.72
CA LEU A 70 10.39 20.29 -9.83
C LEU A 70 8.94 20.17 -10.32
N GLU A 71 8.71 20.35 -11.62
CA GLU A 71 7.38 20.15 -12.22
C GLU A 71 6.89 18.72 -12.02
N HIS A 72 7.74 17.71 -12.30
CA HIS A 72 7.38 16.31 -12.09
C HIS A 72 7.13 15.95 -10.62
N ALA A 73 7.86 16.57 -9.68
CA ALA A 73 7.61 16.39 -8.26
C ALA A 73 6.24 16.99 -7.87
N LYS A 74 5.87 18.15 -8.40
CA LYS A 74 4.55 18.77 -8.18
C LYS A 74 3.42 17.93 -8.78
N GLU A 75 3.61 17.35 -9.96
CA GLU A 75 2.65 16.42 -10.57
C GLU A 75 2.51 15.13 -9.75
N SER A 76 3.62 14.57 -9.27
CA SER A 76 3.60 13.38 -8.40
C SER A 76 2.85 13.65 -7.10
N MET A 77 3.09 14.79 -6.46
CA MET A 77 2.35 15.23 -5.26
C MET A 77 0.84 15.30 -5.52
N LYS A 78 0.42 15.85 -6.67
CA LYS A 78 -1.00 15.91 -7.02
C LYS A 78 -1.60 14.50 -7.12
N HIS A 79 -0.91 13.57 -7.77
CA HIS A 79 -1.37 12.18 -7.85
C HIS A 79 -1.37 11.44 -6.50
N ALA A 80 -0.44 11.78 -5.60
CA ALA A 80 -0.45 11.27 -4.24
C ALA A 80 -1.67 11.78 -3.45
N GLU A 81 -2.02 13.06 -3.59
CA GLU A 81 -3.23 13.66 -3.00
C GLU A 81 -4.53 13.04 -3.55
N GLU A 82 -4.60 12.81 -4.87
CA GLU A 82 -5.73 12.10 -5.51
C GLU A 82 -5.85 10.65 -5.00
N SER A 83 -4.72 9.95 -4.88
CA SER A 83 -4.68 8.57 -4.36
C SER A 83 -5.12 8.51 -2.89
N LEU A 84 -4.73 9.49 -2.08
CA LEU A 84 -5.19 9.61 -0.70
C LEU A 84 -6.71 9.83 -0.64
N ALA A 85 -7.27 10.71 -1.48
CA ALA A 85 -8.72 10.94 -1.54
C ALA A 85 -9.47 9.63 -1.84
N HIS A 86 -9.01 8.84 -2.80
CA HIS A 86 -9.61 7.53 -3.10
C HIS A 86 -9.47 6.52 -1.96
N ALA A 87 -8.36 6.53 -1.23
CA ALA A 87 -8.19 5.67 -0.05
C ALA A 87 -9.17 6.06 1.08
N GLU A 88 -9.39 7.35 1.29
CA GLU A 88 -10.40 7.87 2.23
C GLU A 88 -11.83 7.50 1.78
N GLU A 89 -12.16 7.61 0.50
CA GLU A 89 -13.45 7.14 -0.05
C GLU A 89 -13.67 5.64 0.15
N ALA A 90 -12.64 4.82 -0.08
CA ALA A 90 -12.68 3.38 0.11
C ALA A 90 -12.86 2.98 1.58
N GLN A 91 -12.41 3.81 2.52
CA GLN A 91 -12.67 3.63 3.95
C GLN A 91 -14.17 3.76 4.28
N HIS A 92 -14.88 4.63 3.56
CA HIS A 92 -16.31 4.89 3.78
C HIS A 92 -17.22 3.97 2.94
N HIS A 93 -16.73 3.39 1.84
CA HIS A 93 -17.45 2.45 0.99
C HIS A 93 -16.71 1.11 0.90
N PRO A 94 -16.79 0.25 1.93
CA PRO A 94 -16.16 -1.06 1.87
C PRO A 94 -16.76 -1.86 0.70
N ALA A 95 -15.89 -2.50 -0.09
CA ALA A 95 -16.29 -3.29 -1.25
C ALA A 95 -17.40 -4.28 -0.86
N LYS A 96 -18.52 -4.27 -1.58
CA LYS A 96 -19.62 -5.21 -1.33
C LYS A 96 -19.09 -6.63 -1.48
N LYS A 97 -19.16 -7.42 -0.41
CA LYS A 97 -18.90 -8.86 -0.44
C LYS A 97 -19.86 -9.48 -1.47
N LYS A 98 -19.30 -10.08 -2.53
CA LYS A 98 -20.04 -10.95 -3.47
C LYS A 98 -20.22 -12.34 -2.87
#